data_AF-A0A449IFP5-F1
#
_entry.id   AF-A0A449IFP5-F1
#
_cell.length_a   1.000
_cell.length_b   1.000
_cell.length_c   1.000
_cell.angle_alpha   90.00
_cell.angle_beta   90.00
_cell.angle_gamma   90.00
#
_symmetry.space_group_name_H-M   'P 1'
#
loop_
_entity.id
_entity.type
_entity.pdbx_description
1 polymer ?
#
loop_
_entity_poly.entity_id
_entity_poly.type
_entity_poly.pdbx_seq_one_letter_code
_entity_poly.pdbx_strand_id
1 'polypeptide(L)'
;MKRAKTLLSLAVLSLLAACTAHSISSTGASAPLQIQAQGSFAAGGTVTTAPGTFDPRKPMVADGQTYHGDHAYVFYQVPNSAKSRMLKGLPLRSRLTRRITS
;
A
#
# COMPACT_ATOMS: atom_id res chain seq x y z
N MET A 1 -1.75 -57.82 25.91
CA MET A 1 -0.94 -56.66 25.45
C MET A 1 -1.10 -56.30 23.97
N LYS A 2 -1.23 -57.26 23.03
CA LYS A 2 -1.34 -56.95 21.58
C LYS A 2 -2.62 -56.17 21.21
N ARG A 3 -3.78 -56.59 21.74
CA ARG A 3 -5.09 -55.92 21.52
C ARG A 3 -5.15 -54.48 22.05
N ALA A 4 -4.53 -54.22 23.20
CA ALA A 4 -4.45 -52.87 23.76
C ALA A 4 -3.60 -51.93 22.89
N LYS A 5 -2.53 -52.44 22.28
CA LYS A 5 -1.67 -51.67 21.36
C LYS A 5 -2.37 -51.39 20.02
N THR A 6 -3.15 -52.33 19.49
CA THR A 6 -3.97 -52.09 18.29
C THR A 6 -5.10 -51.10 18.57
N LEU A 7 -5.75 -51.16 19.73
CA LEU A 7 -6.78 -50.18 20.13
C LEU A 7 -6.18 -48.78 20.32
N LEU A 8 -5.00 -48.67 20.93
CA LEU A 8 -4.31 -47.39 21.10
C LEU A 8 -3.86 -46.80 19.75
N SER A 9 -3.37 -47.64 18.84
CA SER A 9 -2.99 -47.24 17.47
C SER A 9 -4.18 -46.67 16.69
N LEU A 10 -5.35 -47.32 16.75
CA LEU A 10 -6.56 -46.84 16.09
C LEU A 10 -7.05 -45.49 16.64
N ALA A 11 -6.94 -45.28 17.96
CA ALA A 11 -7.33 -44.02 18.60
C ALA A 11 -6.40 -42.85 18.22
N VAL A 12 -5.10 -43.10 18.08
CA VAL A 12 -4.15 -42.07 17.61
C VAL A 12 -4.40 -41.72 16.14
N LEU A 13 -4.73 -42.71 15.31
CA LEU A 13 -5.03 -42.49 13.89
C LEU A 13 -6.31 -41.67 13.69
N SER A 14 -7.34 -41.89 14.51
CA SER A 14 -8.59 -41.10 14.44
C SER A 14 -8.40 -39.65 14.90
N LEU A 15 -7.56 -39.40 15.91
CA LEU A 15 -7.22 -38.04 16.35
C LEU A 15 -6.46 -37.25 15.28
N LEU A 16 -5.56 -37.90 14.53
CA LEU A 16 -4.77 -37.23 13.51
C LEU A 16 -5.61 -36.86 12.26
N ALA A 17 -6.63 -37.66 11.93
CA ALA A 17 -7.55 -37.38 10.84
C ALA A 17 -8.53 -36.23 11.14
N ALA A 18 -8.78 -35.91 12.42
CA ALA A 18 -9.67 -34.82 12.82
C ALA A 18 -9.05 -33.42 12.59
N CYS A 19 -7.74 -33.31 12.39
CA CYS A 19 -7.05 -32.03 12.23
C CYS A 19 -7.09 -31.45 10.79
N THR A 20 -7.56 -32.19 9.78
CA THR A 20 -7.44 -31.76 8.37
C THR A 20 -8.68 -31.09 7.79
N ALA A 21 -9.75 -30.92 8.57
CA ALA A 21 -11.04 -30.42 8.06
C ALA A 21 -11.51 -29.12 8.72
N HIS A 22 -10.60 -28.22 9.10
CA HIS A 22 -10.99 -26.85 9.40
C HIS A 22 -11.07 -26.04 8.09
N SER A 23 -12.16 -26.26 7.35
CA SER A 23 -12.58 -25.31 6.33
C SER A 23 -12.88 -24.00 7.07
N ILE A 24 -11.95 -23.05 7.00
CA ILE A 24 -12.21 -21.67 7.39
C ILE A 24 -13.23 -21.16 6.37
N SER A 25 -14.50 -21.46 6.61
CA SER A 25 -15.62 -20.79 5.97
C SER A 25 -15.55 -19.37 6.47
N SER A 26 -14.84 -18.52 5.73
CA SER A 26 -14.71 -17.11 6.02
C SER A 26 -16.07 -16.45 5.78
N THR A 27 -16.97 -16.56 6.75
CA THR A 27 -18.32 -15.96 6.75
C THR A 27 -18.30 -14.42 6.80
N GLY A 28 -17.15 -13.80 6.50
CA GLY A 28 -16.98 -12.36 6.38
C GLY A 28 -15.74 -11.91 5.58
N ALA A 29 -14.93 -12.82 5.00
CA ALA A 29 -13.82 -12.39 4.16
C ALA A 29 -14.35 -12.20 2.73
N SER A 30 -14.57 -10.94 2.34
CA SER A 30 -14.72 -10.59 0.93
C SER A 30 -13.50 -11.10 0.15
N ALA A 31 -13.73 -11.55 -1.08
CA ALA A 31 -12.67 -11.99 -1.98
C ALA A 31 -11.52 -10.95 -2.03
N PRO A 32 -10.25 -11.38 -2.19
CA PRO A 32 -9.10 -10.47 -2.18
C PRO A 32 -9.28 -9.30 -3.16
N LEU A 33 -9.12 -8.06 -2.66
CA LEU A 33 -9.25 -6.85 -3.47
C LEU A 33 -8.16 -6.82 -4.57
N GLN A 34 -8.57 -6.93 -5.83
CA GLN A 34 -7.65 -6.91 -6.98
C GLN A 34 -7.36 -5.46 -7.42
N ILE A 35 -6.19 -4.95 -7.02
CA ILE A 35 -5.70 -3.61 -7.36
C ILE A 35 -4.74 -3.70 -8.56
N GLN A 36 -5.04 -2.97 -9.63
CA GLN A 36 -4.19 -2.86 -10.80
C GLN A 36 -3.01 -1.91 -10.57
N ALA A 37 -3.27 -0.77 -9.93
CA ALA A 37 -2.28 0.25 -9.63
C ALA A 37 -2.68 1.05 -8.39
N GLN A 38 -1.70 1.52 -7.63
CA GLN A 38 -1.91 2.40 -6.48
C GLN A 38 -0.74 3.37 -6.34
N GLY A 39 -0.95 4.43 -5.59
CA GLY A 39 0.09 5.39 -5.28
C GLY A 39 -0.45 6.62 -4.59
N SER A 40 0.41 7.62 -4.47
CA SER A 40 0.04 8.93 -3.97
C SER A 40 0.74 10.03 -4.72
N PHE A 41 0.18 11.23 -4.66
CA PHE A 41 0.78 12.43 -5.21
C PHE A 41 0.33 13.65 -4.41
N ALA A 42 1.16 14.70 -4.45
CA ALA A 42 0.80 16.03 -4.01
C ALA A 42 0.24 16.82 -5.20
N ALA A 43 -0.83 17.59 -4.98
CA ALA A 43 -1.44 18.43 -6.00
C ALA A 43 -1.70 19.84 -5.48
N GLY A 44 -1.48 20.83 -6.33
CA GLY A 44 -1.55 22.25 -5.94
C GLY A 44 -0.36 22.68 -5.09
N GLY A 45 -0.62 23.57 -4.14
CA GLY A 45 0.39 24.17 -3.28
C GLY A 45 1.11 25.36 -3.89
N THR A 46 1.87 26.04 -3.03
CA THR A 46 2.62 27.26 -3.36
C THR A 46 4.09 27.06 -3.01
N VAL A 47 4.96 27.69 -3.79
CA VAL A 47 6.39 27.77 -3.51
C VAL A 47 6.72 29.22 -3.18
N THR A 48 7.25 29.45 -1.98
CA THR A 48 7.74 30.76 -1.55
C THR A 48 9.23 30.68 -1.32
N THR A 49 9.98 31.68 -1.77
CA THR A 49 11.43 31.76 -1.59
C THR A 49 11.74 32.85 -0.57
N ALA A 50 12.53 32.55 0.44
CA ALA A 50 13.02 33.56 1.36
C ALA A 50 13.98 34.53 0.65
N PRO A 51 13.96 35.84 0.99
CA PRO A 51 14.88 36.81 0.42
C PRO A 51 16.34 36.45 0.74
N GLY A 52 17.28 36.90 -0.08
CA GLY A 52 18.71 36.63 0.10
C GLY A 52 19.25 35.58 -0.89
N THR A 53 20.45 35.04 -0.61
CA THR A 53 21.14 34.05 -1.46
C THR A 53 21.43 32.81 -0.65
N PHE A 54 21.11 31.64 -1.21
CA PHE A 54 21.34 30.36 -0.55
C PHE A 54 22.84 30.07 -0.39
N ASP A 55 23.27 29.80 0.84
CA ASP A 55 24.62 29.34 1.18
C ASP A 55 24.56 27.87 1.65
N PRO A 56 25.05 26.91 0.85
CA PRO A 56 25.08 25.49 1.22
C PRO A 56 25.89 25.19 2.49
N ARG A 57 26.80 26.08 2.89
CA ARG A 57 27.62 25.94 4.10
C ARG A 57 26.88 26.40 5.35
N LYS A 58 25.75 27.09 5.19
CA LYS A 58 24.88 27.58 6.27
C LYS A 58 23.41 27.19 6.03
N PRO A 59 23.09 25.89 5.94
CA PRO A 59 21.76 25.41 5.54
C PRO A 59 20.66 25.72 6.55
N MET A 60 21.01 26.13 7.77
CA MET A 60 20.04 26.51 8.80
C MET A 60 19.59 27.97 8.67
N VAL A 61 20.25 28.78 7.83
CA VAL A 61 19.86 30.17 7.58
C VAL A 61 18.86 30.21 6.43
N ALA A 62 17.72 30.87 6.64
CA ALA A 62 16.59 30.85 5.71
C ALA A 62 16.88 31.49 4.34
N ASP A 63 17.93 32.31 4.21
CA ASP A 63 18.22 33.08 3.00
C ASP A 63 18.27 32.23 1.73
N GLY A 64 17.49 32.62 0.73
CA GLY A 64 17.41 31.92 -0.56
C GLY A 64 16.80 30.51 -0.51
N GLN A 65 16.29 30.05 0.64
CA GLN A 65 15.60 28.75 0.73
C GLN A 65 14.20 28.81 0.15
N THR A 66 13.78 27.70 -0.49
CA THR A 66 12.45 27.52 -1.04
C THR A 66 11.58 26.68 -0.12
N TYR A 67 10.41 27.20 0.23
CA TYR A 67 9.40 26.53 1.07
C TYR A 67 8.25 26.06 0.19
N HIS A 68 7.92 24.77 0.29
CA HIS A 68 6.83 24.13 -0.45
C HIS A 68 5.68 23.84 0.53
N GLY A 69 4.58 24.56 0.40
CA GLY A 69 3.43 24.48 1.31
C GLY A 69 2.10 24.32 0.58
N ASP A 70 1.02 24.16 1.33
CA ASP A 70 -0.38 24.19 0.87
C ASP A 70 -0.76 23.18 -0.22
N HIS A 71 0.02 22.12 -0.38
CA HIS A 71 -0.31 21.04 -1.30
C HIS A 71 -1.35 20.11 -0.67
N ALA A 72 -2.28 19.62 -1.48
CA ALA A 72 -3.15 18.52 -1.09
C ALA A 72 -2.42 17.20 -1.28
N TYR A 73 -2.46 16.32 -0.27
CA TYR A 73 -2.00 14.94 -0.41
C TYR A 73 -3.15 14.04 -0.87
N VAL A 74 -2.93 13.28 -1.94
CA VAL A 74 -3.92 12.37 -2.50
C VAL A 74 -3.33 10.96 -2.58
N PHE A 75 -4.04 9.99 -2.00
CA PHE A 75 -3.79 8.57 -2.17
C PHE A 75 -4.85 7.96 -3.10
N TYR A 76 -4.44 7.07 -4.01
CA TYR A 76 -5.35 6.44 -4.96
C TYR A 76 -5.08 4.94 -5.14
N GLN A 77 -6.14 4.22 -5.50
CA GLN A 77 -6.12 2.83 -5.94
C GLN A 77 -7.01 2.66 -7.17
N VAL A 78 -6.53 1.90 -8.15
CA VAL A 78 -7.23 1.57 -9.38
C VAL A 78 -7.52 0.07 -9.38
N PRO A 79 -8.78 -0.37 -9.32
CA PRO A 79 -9.12 -1.79 -9.43
C PRO A 79 -9.05 -2.28 -10.89
N ASN A 80 -8.90 -3.59 -11.11
CA ASN A 80 -8.84 -4.18 -12.45
C ASN A 80 -10.08 -3.90 -13.33
N SER A 81 -11.24 -3.66 -12.71
CA SER A 81 -12.51 -3.33 -13.38
C SER A 81 -12.94 -1.87 -13.14
N ALA A 82 -11.99 -0.94 -13.15
CA ALA A 82 -12.26 0.47 -12.90
C ALA A 82 -13.23 1.09 -13.92
N LYS A 83 -14.26 1.78 -13.41
CA LYS A 83 -15.19 2.54 -14.25
C LYS A 83 -14.45 3.72 -14.89
N SER A 84 -14.53 3.83 -16.22
CA SER A 84 -13.80 4.80 -17.06
C SER A 84 -13.87 6.26 -16.56
N ARG A 85 -14.96 6.66 -15.89
CA ARG A 85 -15.14 8.04 -15.40
C ARG A 85 -14.14 8.43 -14.29
N MET A 86 -13.69 7.50 -13.46
CA MET A 86 -12.75 7.80 -12.35
C MET A 86 -11.29 7.85 -12.80
N LEU A 87 -10.95 7.28 -13.97
CA LEU A 87 -9.55 7.15 -14.39
C LEU A 87 -9.01 8.31 -15.23
N LYS A 88 -9.86 9.23 -15.69
CA LYS A 88 -9.45 10.25 -16.68
C LYS A 88 -8.49 11.30 -16.14
N GLY A 89 -8.46 11.52 -14.82
CA GLY A 89 -7.62 12.53 -14.17
C GLY A 89 -6.39 11.99 -13.46
N LEU A 90 -6.23 10.67 -13.34
CA LEU A 90 -5.06 10.11 -12.68
C LEU A 90 -3.87 10.11 -13.64
N PRO A 91 -2.69 10.58 -13.22
CA PRO A 91 -1.46 10.53 -14.01
C PRO A 91 -0.94 9.08 -14.06
N LEU A 92 -1.72 8.16 -14.65
CA LEU A 92 -1.52 6.73 -14.47
C LEU A 92 -0.30 6.20 -15.22
N ARG A 93 0.14 6.83 -16.31
CA ARG A 93 1.29 6.33 -17.10
C ARG A 93 1.87 7.47 -17.95
N SER A 94 2.86 8.23 -17.46
CA SER A 94 3.91 8.91 -18.28
C SER A 94 4.47 10.23 -17.73
N ARG A 95 3.86 10.86 -16.71
CA ARG A 95 4.20 12.25 -16.33
C ARG A 95 4.74 12.47 -14.91
N LEU A 96 5.19 11.43 -14.20
CA LEU A 96 5.80 11.62 -12.87
C LEU A 96 7.33 11.60 -12.87
N THR A 97 7.99 11.07 -13.90
CA THR A 97 9.45 10.88 -13.88
C THR A 97 10.27 12.12 -14.28
N ARG A 98 9.64 13.26 -14.56
CA ARG A 98 10.34 14.44 -15.15
C ARG A 98 10.18 15.74 -14.37
N ARG A 99 9.80 15.71 -13.09
CA ARG A 99 9.55 16.94 -12.31
C ARG A 99 10.08 16.91 -10.87
N ILE A 100 11.15 16.15 -10.62
CA ILE A 100 11.89 16.17 -9.34
C ILE A 100 13.38 16.54 -9.54
N THR A 101 13.84 16.76 -10.77
CA THR A 101 15.18 17.29 -11.05
C THR A 101 15.09 18.53 -11.93
N SER A 102 14.89 19.69 -11.31
CA SER A 102 15.37 20.99 -11.77
C SER A 102 15.33 21.97 -10.62
#